data_AF-D6CVU4-F1
#
_entry.id   AF-D6CVU4-F1
#
_cell.length_a   1.000
_cell.length_b   1.000
_cell.length_c   1.000
_cell.angle_alpha   90.00
_cell.angle_beta   90.00
_cell.angle_gamma   90.00
#
_symmetry.space_group_name_H-M   'P 1'
#
loop_
_entity.id
_entity.type
_entity.pdbx_description
1 polymer ?
#
loop_
_entity_poly.entity_id
_entity_poly.type
_entity_poly.pdbx_seq_one_letter_code
_entity_poly.pdbx_strand_id
1 'polypeptide(L)' 'MSSRRRLPYFATALCNSVCPETNTEIRKGDSIVYNPTYRIAYALTSKTADQVRARQFAETFNMTDQNY' A
#
# COMPACT_ATOMS: atom_id res chain seq x y z
N MET A 1 21.54 1.01 -12.74
CA MET A 1 20.39 0.13 -12.44
C MET A 1 19.28 0.99 -11.84
N SER A 2 18.24 1.32 -12.61
CA SER A 2 17.09 2.05 -12.08
C SER A 2 16.39 1.16 -11.06
N SER A 3 16.64 1.40 -9.77
CA SER A 3 15.85 0.77 -8.70
C SER A 3 14.44 1.32 -8.87
N ARG A 4 13.59 0.59 -9.62
CA ARG A 4 12.17 0.85 -9.65
C ARG A 4 11.72 0.70 -8.20
N ARG A 5 11.59 1.84 -7.49
CA ARG A 5 10.99 1.87 -6.17
C ARG A 5 9.65 1.19 -6.33
N ARG A 6 9.55 -0.04 -5.81
CA ARG A 6 8.35 -0.82 -5.96
C ARG A 6 7.28 -0.09 -5.16
N LEU A 7 6.20 0.26 -5.85
CA LEU A 7 5.12 1.01 -5.24
C LEU A 7 4.41 0.11 -4.22
N PRO A 8 3.88 0.68 -3.13
CA PRO A 8 3.04 -0.07 -2.22
C PRO A 8 1.74 -0.52 -2.92
N TYR A 9 1.28 -1.72 -2.62
CA TYR A 9 0.13 -2.37 -3.28
C TYR A 9 -0.71 -3.18 -2.29
N PHE A 10 -1.98 -3.44 -2.66
CA PHE A 10 -2.87 -4.30 -1.87
C PHE A 10 -2.45 -5.76 -2.00
N ALA A 11 -2.32 -6.43 -0.87
CA ALA A 11 -1.95 -7.83 -0.78
C ALA A 11 -2.64 -8.49 0.41
N THR A 12 -2.50 -9.80 0.51
CA THR A 12 -2.92 -10.56 1.69
C THR A 12 -1.70 -10.80 2.59
N ALA A 13 -1.87 -10.64 3.89
CA ALA A 13 -0.81 -10.85 4.86
C ALA A 13 -0.37 -12.32 4.89
N LEU A 14 0.92 -12.56 4.68
CA LEU A 14 1.52 -13.89 4.73
C LEU A 14 1.89 -14.33 6.15
N CYS A 15 2.13 -13.35 7.02
CA CYS A 15 2.54 -13.53 8.41
C CYS A 15 1.84 -12.53 9.33
N ASN A 16 1.85 -12.83 10.63
CA ASN A 16 1.36 -11.91 11.64
C ASN A 16 2.35 -10.75 11.78
N SER A 17 1.87 -9.53 11.81
CA SER A 17 2.69 -8.32 11.94
C SER A 17 1.90 -7.22 12.65
N VAL A 18 2.57 -6.16 13.08
CA VAL A 18 1.91 -5.00 13.67
C VAL A 18 2.14 -3.81 12.75
N CYS A 19 1.04 -3.13 12.38
CA CYS A 19 1.14 -1.93 11.57
C CYS A 19 1.79 -0.81 12.39
N PRO A 20 2.88 -0.19 11.92
CA PRO A 20 3.59 0.84 12.69
C PRO A 20 2.81 2.15 12.81
N GLU A 21 1.88 2.45 11.90
CA GLU A 21 1.12 3.70 11.93
C GLU A 21 -0.05 3.67 12.93
N THR A 22 -0.77 2.56 12.96
CA THR A 22 -2.02 2.43 13.69
C THR A 22 -1.91 1.51 14.91
N ASN A 23 -0.72 0.91 15.13
CA ASN A 23 -0.50 -0.16 16.11
C ASN A 23 -1.53 -1.30 16.02
N THR A 24 -2.12 -1.49 14.84
CA THR A 24 -3.12 -2.53 14.61
C THR A 24 -2.41 -3.85 14.35
N GLU A 25 -2.85 -4.89 15.04
CA GLU A 25 -2.42 -6.26 14.75
C GLU A 25 -2.95 -6.69 13.39
N ILE A 26 -2.05 -7.17 12.54
CA ILE A 26 -2.33 -7.78 11.25
C ILE A 26 -2.14 -9.28 11.42
N ARG A 27 -3.15 -10.07 11.11
CA ARG A 27 -3.06 -11.53 11.12
C ARG A 27 -2.84 -12.05 9.72
N LYS A 28 -2.24 -13.24 9.62
CA LYS A 28 -2.14 -13.97 8.36
C LYS A 28 -3.54 -14.16 7.74
N GLY A 29 -3.67 -13.81 6.46
CA GLY A 29 -4.95 -13.84 5.75
C GLY A 29 -5.69 -12.50 5.73
N ASP A 30 -5.29 -11.53 6.56
CA ASP A 30 -5.89 -10.20 6.50
C ASP A 30 -5.48 -9.45 5.23
N SER A 31 -6.38 -8.61 4.75
CA SER A 31 -6.08 -7.67 3.68
C SER A 31 -5.19 -6.55 4.21
N ILE A 32 -4.12 -6.25 3.49
CA ILE A 32 -3.10 -5.27 3.88
C ILE A 32 -2.62 -4.47 2.68
N VAL A 33 -1.88 -3.40 2.98
CA VAL A 33 -1.05 -2.71 1.99
C VAL A 33 0.41 -3.04 2.27
N TYR A 34 1.05 -3.72 1.33
CA TYR A 34 2.45 -4.08 1.45
C TYR A 34 3.31 -3.02 0.77
N ASN A 35 4.28 -2.48 1.51
CA ASN A 35 5.29 -1.59 0.96
C ASN A 35 6.60 -2.36 0.74
N PRO A 36 6.92 -2.76 -0.51
CA PRO A 36 8.14 -3.50 -0.82
C PRO A 36 9.43 -2.69 -0.67
N THR A 37 9.35 -1.35 -0.61
CA THR A 37 10.55 -0.50 -0.40
C THR A 37 11.08 -0.66 1.01
N TYR A 38 10.20 -0.66 2.01
CA TYR A 38 10.56 -0.82 3.42
C TYR A 38 10.31 -2.24 3.95
N ARG A 39 9.68 -3.11 3.14
CA ARG A 39 9.21 -4.46 3.50
C ARG A 39 8.24 -4.45 4.70
N ILE A 40 7.43 -3.41 4.81
CA ILE A 40 6.47 -3.20 5.89
C ILE A 40 5.06 -3.47 5.38
N ALA A 41 4.24 -4.14 6.20
CA ALA A 41 2.81 -4.29 5.98
C ALA A 41 2.04 -3.22 6.77
N TYR A 42 1.11 -2.56 6.10
CA TYR A 42 0.20 -1.58 6.67
C TYR A 42 -1.22 -2.14 6.70
N ALA A 43 -1.96 -1.82 7.76
CA ALA A 43 -3.37 -2.16 7.85
C ALA A 43 -4.20 -1.37 6.82
N LEU A 44 -5.36 -1.88 6.43
CA LEU A 44 -6.25 -1.19 5.48
C LEU A 44 -6.80 0.15 5.99
N THR A 45 -6.75 0.35 7.31
CA THR A 45 -7.20 1.57 8.02
C THR A 45 -6.10 2.61 8.15
N SER A 46 -4.88 2.31 7.70
CA SER A 46 -3.73 3.20 7.80
C SER A 46 -3.75 4.28 6.71
N LYS A 47 -3.16 5.46 6.97
CA LYS A 47 -3.11 6.55 5.98
C LYS A 47 -2.40 6.14 4.71
N THR A 48 -1.37 5.29 4.83
CA THR A 48 -0.69 4.70 3.68
C THR A 48 -1.66 3.95 2.78
N ALA A 49 -2.64 3.23 3.33
CA ALA A 49 -3.62 2.49 2.53
C ALA A 49 -4.51 3.43 1.70
N ASP A 50 -4.98 4.54 2.29
CA ASP A 50 -5.78 5.54 1.57
C ASP A 50 -4.99 6.21 0.45
N GLN A 51 -3.70 6.48 0.65
CA GLN A 51 -2.83 7.00 -0.40
C GLN A 51 -2.67 6.02 -1.57
N VAL A 52 -2.54 4.72 -1.29
CA VAL A 52 -2.48 3.70 -2.34
C VAL A 52 -3.81 3.60 -3.09
N ARG A 53 -4.95 3.64 -2.39
CA ARG A 53 -6.28 3.69 -3.05
C ARG A 53 -6.40 4.91 -3.96
N ALA A 54 -6.05 6.09 -3.44
CA ALA A 54 -6.13 7.34 -4.20
C ALA A 54 -5.23 7.31 -5.43
N ARG A 55 -4.03 6.73 -5.33
CA ARG A 55 -3.13 6.54 -6.48
C ARG A 55 -3.71 5.55 -7.49
N GLN A 56 -4.14 4.37 -7.06
CA GLN A 56 -4.74 3.38 -7.96
C GLN A 56 -5.97 3.93 -8.67
N PHE A 57 -6.77 4.72 -7.95
CA PHE A 57 -7.88 5.47 -8.52
C PHE A 57 -7.38 6.48 -9.57
N ALA A 58 -6.40 7.32 -9.24
CA ALA A 58 -5.84 8.29 -10.20
C ALA A 58 -5.25 7.63 -11.47
N GLU A 59 -4.59 6.47 -11.32
CA GLU A 59 -4.08 5.67 -12.45
C GLU A 59 -5.23 5.07 -13.28
N THR A 60 -6.25 4.50 -12.62
CA THR A 60 -7.39 3.85 -13.31
C THR A 60 -8.25 4.86 -14.06
N PHE A 61 -8.48 6.04 -13.48
CA PHE A 61 -9.26 7.10 -14.09
C PHE A 61 -8.46 7.97 -15.06
N ASN A 62 -7.22 7.58 -15.36
CA ASN A 62 -6.32 8.26 -16.30
C ASN A 62 -6.25 9.78 -16.05
N MET A 63 -6.45 10.22 -14.80
CA MET A 63 -6.34 11.63 -14.37
C MET A 63 -4.86 12.08 -14.30
N THR A 64 -3.97 11.33 -14.96
CA THR A 64 -2.55 11.65 -15.10
C THR A 64 -2.27 12.45 -16.38
N ASP A 65 -3.30 12.71 -17.21
CA ASP A 65 -3.17 13.39 -18.51
C ASP A 65 -3.98 14.70 -18.63
N GLN A 66 -3.97 15.55 -17.61
CA GLN A 66 -4.37 16.96 -17.79
C GLN A 66 -3.15 17.87 -17.62
N ASN A 67 -2.22 17.75 -18.56
CA ASN A 67 -1.15 18.72 -18.76
C ASN A 67 -0.93 18.94 -20.27
N TYR A 68 -1.90 19.63 -20.89
CA TYR A 68 -1.75 20.32 -22.17
C TYR A 68 -2.27 21.74 -22.03
#